data_AF-A0A925YXL8-F1
#
_entry.id   AF-A0A925YXL8-F1
#
_cell.length_a   1.000
_cell.length_b   1.000
_cell.length_c   1.000
_cell.angle_alpha   90.00
_cell.angle_beta   90.00
_cell.angle_gamma   90.00
#
_symmetry.space_group_name_H-M   'P 1'
#
loop_
_entity.id
_entity.type
_entity.pdbx_description
1 polymer ?
#
loop_
_entity_poly.entity_id
_entity_poly.type
_entity_poly.pdbx_seq_one_letter_code
_entity_poly.pdbx_strand_id
1 'polypeptide(L)'
;MKRTKKEMALKKINTWIAMLPVLMLALMLALGISACTNIGASAKPETAVMCFDASLLNADEQRLADSLLTVALDNEALFTFVGPLKPMSTIATFYVEVARPDSTPRGGRTVPKQVAGDLVRVEKFQRIANAMRCDKVRFILQPFKMASGGKRAMDICAVRIDLFEKMLGRERSFWGQWGFTPETPPETVASVIEYEQKYDRYRGYGYLFGYPEHAVTFFVEAARSEDTAKKFVVRDFFQMPVASGREGHFVYAVPKGYTPQPEDLAVQQQAAKILAEYQVRRPRYLNADSTLRARQLLRDWYRDMKTSD
;
A
#
# COMPACT_ATOMS: atom_id res chain seq x y z
N MET A 1 -50.15 67.15 -12.10
CA MET A 1 -48.94 67.90 -12.51
C MET A 1 -47.70 67.08 -12.16
N LYS A 2 -46.98 66.61 -13.19
CA LYS A 2 -45.60 66.07 -13.21
C LYS A 2 -45.16 65.05 -12.15
N ARG A 3 -45.64 63.79 -12.29
CA ARG A 3 -44.82 62.62 -11.92
C ARG A 3 -43.58 62.61 -12.83
N THR A 4 -42.41 62.77 -12.25
CA THR A 4 -41.15 62.93 -12.97
C THR A 4 -40.75 61.60 -13.63
N LYS A 5 -40.35 61.66 -14.91
CA LYS A 5 -39.89 60.50 -15.72
C LYS A 5 -38.82 59.64 -15.00
N LYS A 6 -38.15 60.17 -13.99
CA LYS A 6 -37.11 59.51 -13.19
C LYS A 6 -37.65 58.38 -12.29
N GLU A 7 -38.81 58.55 -11.66
CA GLU A 7 -39.38 57.50 -10.78
C GLU A 7 -39.92 56.30 -11.56
N MET A 8 -40.41 56.53 -12.78
CA MET A 8 -40.88 55.45 -13.66
C MET A 8 -39.71 54.64 -14.24
N ALA A 9 -38.54 55.27 -14.43
CA ALA A 9 -37.34 54.60 -14.90
C ALA A 9 -36.71 53.69 -13.83
N LEU A 10 -36.65 54.15 -12.56
CA LEU A 10 -36.10 53.34 -11.47
C LEU A 10 -36.98 52.11 -11.13
N LYS A 11 -38.31 52.23 -11.19
CA LYS A 11 -39.19 51.05 -11.00
C LYS A 11 -39.05 50.00 -12.10
N LYS A 12 -38.77 50.42 -13.34
CA LYS A 12 -38.48 49.48 -14.45
C LYS A 12 -37.13 48.80 -14.29
N ILE A 13 -36.10 49.47 -13.76
CA ILE A 13 -34.78 48.84 -13.57
C ILE A 13 -34.84 47.75 -12.46
N ASN A 14 -35.61 47.97 -11.39
CA ASN A 14 -35.74 47.00 -10.30
C ASN A 14 -36.50 45.72 -10.68
N THR A 15 -37.46 45.77 -11.61
CA THR A 15 -38.17 44.55 -12.06
C THR A 15 -37.33 43.71 -13.01
N TRP A 16 -36.39 44.29 -13.76
CA TRP A 16 -35.47 43.53 -14.63
C TRP A 16 -34.37 42.83 -13.82
N ILE A 17 -33.86 43.46 -12.76
CA ILE A 17 -32.85 42.86 -11.88
C ILE A 17 -33.41 41.66 -11.09
N ALA A 18 -34.70 41.68 -10.73
CA ALA A 18 -35.36 40.57 -10.04
C ALA A 18 -35.67 39.36 -10.95
N MET A 19 -35.73 39.54 -12.28
CA MET A 19 -35.98 38.44 -13.24
C MET A 19 -34.70 37.80 -13.77
N LEU A 20 -33.54 38.48 -13.71
CA LEU A 20 -32.25 37.93 -14.14
C LEU A 20 -31.83 36.61 -13.46
N PRO A 21 -31.97 36.42 -12.12
CA PRO A 21 -31.57 35.17 -11.48
C PRO A 21 -32.51 34.00 -11.83
N VAL A 22 -33.80 34.25 -12.07
CA VAL A 22 -34.77 33.21 -12.46
C VAL A 22 -34.55 32.75 -13.90
N LEU A 23 -34.23 33.68 -14.81
CA LEU A 23 -33.91 33.36 -16.20
C LEU A 23 -32.56 32.64 -16.34
N MET A 24 -31.55 33.01 -15.54
CA MET A 24 -30.27 32.29 -15.49
C MET A 24 -30.40 30.89 -14.90
N LEU A 25 -31.25 30.69 -13.87
CA LEU A 25 -31.48 29.36 -13.30
C LEU A 25 -32.20 28.44 -14.30
N ALA A 26 -33.16 28.95 -15.07
CA ALA A 26 -33.85 28.19 -16.12
C ALA A 26 -32.92 27.85 -17.30
N LEU A 27 -31.99 28.75 -17.69
CA LEU A 27 -31.01 28.47 -18.74
C LEU A 27 -29.96 27.44 -18.29
N MET A 28 -29.55 27.44 -17.01
CA MET A 28 -28.66 26.42 -16.45
C MET A 28 -29.34 25.04 -16.32
N LEU A 29 -30.63 25.00 -15.99
CA LEU A 29 -31.42 23.76 -15.97
C LEU A 29 -31.67 23.19 -17.38
N ALA A 30 -31.87 24.05 -18.39
CA ALA A 30 -32.05 23.61 -19.79
C ALA A 30 -30.74 23.11 -20.43
N LEU A 31 -29.58 23.65 -20.04
CA LEU A 31 -28.26 23.17 -20.50
C LEU A 31 -27.78 21.91 -19.76
N GLY A 32 -28.36 21.58 -18.60
CA GLY A 32 -28.02 20.38 -17.82
C GLY A 32 -28.65 19.07 -18.32
N ILE A 33 -29.70 19.13 -19.15
CA ILE A 33 -30.46 17.95 -19.57
C ILE A 33 -29.94 17.36 -20.90
N SER A 34 -29.09 18.08 -21.65
CA SER A 34 -28.46 17.57 -22.89
C SER A 34 -27.07 16.95 -22.70
N ALA A 35 -26.57 16.82 -21.47
CA ALA A 35 -25.28 16.17 -21.20
C ALA A 35 -25.39 14.66 -20.87
N CYS A 36 -26.61 14.12 -20.77
CA CYS A 36 -26.87 12.74 -20.39
C CYS A 36 -27.30 11.87 -21.59
N THR A 37 -26.54 11.89 -22.68
CA THR A 37 -26.66 10.85 -23.73
C THR A 37 -25.28 10.49 -24.27
N ASN A 38 -24.93 9.22 -24.15
CA ASN A 38 -23.74 8.55 -24.70
C ASN A 38 -22.41 8.79 -23.99
N ILE A 39 -22.28 8.22 -22.78
CA ILE A 39 -21.09 7.42 -22.48
C ILE A 39 -21.56 5.99 -22.35
N GLY A 40 -21.81 5.35 -23.49
CA GLY A 40 -21.68 3.91 -23.59
C GLY A 40 -20.22 3.60 -23.31
N ALA A 41 -19.90 3.41 -22.03
CA ALA A 41 -18.62 2.85 -21.62
C ALA A 41 -18.54 1.46 -22.25
N SER A 42 -18.00 1.40 -23.46
CA SER A 42 -17.36 0.20 -23.96
C SER A 42 -16.29 -0.11 -22.93
N ALA A 43 -16.62 -1.00 -22.00
CA ALA A 43 -15.63 -1.66 -21.19
C ALA A 43 -14.69 -2.31 -22.19
N LYS A 44 -13.55 -1.63 -22.45
CA LYS A 44 -12.42 -2.25 -23.12
C LYS A 44 -12.24 -3.60 -22.44
N PRO A 45 -12.15 -4.72 -23.18
CA PRO A 45 -11.81 -5.98 -22.55
C PRO A 45 -10.55 -5.71 -21.75
N GLU A 46 -10.65 -5.92 -20.44
CA GLU A 46 -9.55 -5.75 -19.52
C GLU A 46 -8.43 -6.64 -20.05
N THR A 47 -7.45 -6.03 -20.71
CA THR A 47 -6.33 -6.76 -21.28
C THR A 47 -5.71 -7.51 -20.13
N ALA A 48 -5.85 -8.83 -20.14
CA ALA A 48 -5.43 -9.70 -19.05
C ALA A 48 -4.03 -9.28 -18.62
N VAL A 49 -3.91 -8.71 -17.41
CA VAL A 49 -2.63 -8.21 -16.91
C VAL A 49 -1.72 -9.41 -16.79
N MET A 50 -0.73 -9.51 -17.69
CA MET A 50 0.27 -10.57 -17.61
C MET A 50 1.04 -10.39 -16.30
N CYS A 51 0.96 -11.39 -15.42
CA CYS A 51 1.55 -11.32 -14.10
C CYS A 51 3.06 -11.06 -14.18
N PHE A 52 3.52 -10.06 -13.44
CA PHE A 52 4.91 -9.62 -13.36
C PHE A 52 5.49 -9.28 -14.74
N ASP A 53 4.71 -8.60 -15.59
CA ASP A 53 5.18 -8.15 -16.90
C ASP A 53 6.26 -7.09 -16.78
N ALA A 54 7.43 -7.42 -17.32
CA ALA A 54 8.62 -6.60 -17.32
C ALA A 54 9.08 -6.25 -18.74
N SER A 55 8.22 -6.44 -19.74
CA SER A 55 8.50 -6.10 -21.15
C SER A 55 8.90 -4.64 -21.34
N LEU A 56 8.38 -3.74 -20.49
CA LEU A 56 8.69 -2.31 -20.48
C LEU A 56 9.94 -1.95 -19.67
N LEU A 57 10.55 -2.92 -18.98
CA LEU A 57 11.78 -2.73 -18.21
C LEU A 57 13.01 -3.04 -19.09
N ASN A 58 14.08 -2.25 -18.93
CA ASN A 58 15.35 -2.58 -19.57
C ASN A 58 16.01 -3.82 -18.92
N ALA A 59 17.06 -4.37 -19.55
CA ALA A 59 17.69 -5.61 -19.09
C ALA A 59 18.20 -5.54 -17.63
N ASP A 60 18.70 -4.39 -17.19
CA ASP A 60 19.20 -4.19 -15.83
C ASP A 60 18.06 -4.12 -14.80
N GLU A 61 16.97 -3.45 -15.16
CA GLU A 61 15.74 -3.39 -14.36
C GLU A 61 15.06 -4.76 -14.26
N GLN A 62 15.08 -5.56 -15.33
CA GLN A 62 14.58 -6.93 -15.31
C GLN A 62 15.38 -7.84 -14.37
N ARG A 63 16.72 -7.76 -14.41
CA ARG A 63 17.57 -8.52 -13.47
C ARG A 63 17.34 -8.08 -12.03
N LEU A 64 17.22 -6.77 -11.80
CA LEU A 64 16.92 -6.23 -10.47
C LEU A 64 15.53 -6.66 -9.97
N ALA A 65 14.53 -6.75 -10.85
CA ALA A 65 13.21 -7.26 -10.52
C ALA A 65 13.26 -8.73 -10.05
N ASP A 66 14.00 -9.59 -10.76
CA ASP A 66 14.22 -10.98 -10.31
C ASP A 66 15.00 -11.03 -8.98
N SER A 67 15.99 -10.15 -8.77
CA SER A 67 16.70 -10.08 -7.48
C SER A 67 15.78 -9.68 -6.33
N LEU A 68 14.94 -8.65 -6.51
CA LEU A 68 13.96 -8.22 -5.50
C LEU A 68 12.96 -9.34 -5.20
N LEU A 69 12.43 -10.00 -6.22
CA LEU A 69 11.53 -11.13 -6.04
C LEU A 69 12.19 -12.34 -5.39
N THR A 70 13.49 -12.58 -5.66
CA THR A 70 14.24 -13.62 -4.97
C THR A 70 14.31 -13.34 -3.47
N VAL A 71 14.69 -12.11 -3.08
CA VAL A 71 14.68 -11.69 -1.68
C VAL A 71 13.27 -11.83 -1.10
N ALA A 72 12.24 -11.44 -1.84
CA ALA A 72 10.87 -11.53 -1.39
C ALA A 72 10.43 -12.98 -1.10
N LEU A 73 10.72 -13.90 -2.02
CA LEU A 73 10.35 -15.32 -1.93
C LEU A 73 11.19 -16.11 -0.93
N ASP A 74 12.45 -15.74 -0.75
CA ASP A 74 13.31 -16.38 0.24
C ASP A 74 12.97 -15.92 1.68
N ASN A 75 12.22 -14.82 1.83
CA ASN A 75 11.79 -14.26 3.12
C ASN A 75 10.25 -14.26 3.28
N GLU A 76 9.72 -13.39 4.14
CA GLU A 76 8.31 -13.44 4.54
C GLU A 76 7.31 -13.05 3.45
N ALA A 77 7.74 -12.34 2.40
CA ALA A 77 6.84 -11.94 1.32
C ALA A 77 6.33 -13.14 0.50
N LEU A 78 6.97 -14.31 0.61
CA LEU A 78 6.40 -15.58 0.15
C LEU A 78 4.96 -15.78 0.65
N PHE A 79 4.71 -15.51 1.93
CA PHE A 79 3.40 -15.67 2.55
C PHE A 79 2.38 -14.62 2.11
N THR A 80 2.85 -13.54 1.50
CA THR A 80 2.01 -12.59 0.76
C THR A 80 1.70 -13.15 -0.63
N PHE A 81 2.69 -13.58 -1.42
CA PHE A 81 2.44 -13.99 -2.81
C PHE A 81 1.49 -15.17 -2.97
N VAL A 82 1.69 -16.24 -2.20
CA VAL A 82 1.09 -17.55 -2.52
C VAL A 82 0.20 -18.10 -1.39
N GLY A 83 0.08 -17.38 -0.28
CA GLY A 83 -0.69 -17.78 0.88
C GLY A 83 -1.80 -16.81 1.26
N PRO A 84 -2.82 -17.25 2.02
CA PRO A 84 -3.83 -16.37 2.60
C PRO A 84 -3.39 -15.77 3.94
N LEU A 85 -2.08 -15.53 4.14
CA LEU A 85 -1.53 -15.17 5.47
C LEU A 85 -1.28 -13.68 5.63
N LYS A 86 -0.57 -13.06 4.68
CA LYS A 86 -0.09 -11.68 4.83
C LYS A 86 -0.72 -10.76 3.78
N PRO A 87 -1.43 -9.70 4.19
CA PRO A 87 -1.87 -8.66 3.26
C PRO A 87 -0.70 -7.88 2.67
N MET A 88 0.37 -7.69 3.44
CA MET A 88 1.55 -6.93 3.02
C MET A 88 2.85 -7.54 3.59
N SER A 89 3.94 -7.37 2.86
CA SER A 89 5.31 -7.64 3.32
C SER A 89 6.29 -6.64 2.72
N THR A 90 7.28 -6.24 3.50
CA THR A 90 8.42 -5.47 3.00
C THR A 90 9.37 -6.39 2.25
N ILE A 91 9.79 -5.99 1.05
CA ILE A 91 10.74 -6.73 0.21
C ILE A 91 12.15 -6.17 0.39
N ALA A 92 12.27 -4.84 0.32
CA ALA A 92 13.54 -4.16 0.42
C ALA A 92 13.35 -2.74 0.94
N THR A 93 14.32 -2.27 1.71
CA THR A 93 14.45 -0.88 2.15
C THR A 93 15.71 -0.29 1.55
N PHE A 94 15.62 0.92 0.99
CA PHE A 94 16.78 1.67 0.53
C PHE A 94 16.72 3.13 0.99
N TYR A 95 17.88 3.78 1.04
CA TYR A 95 18.03 5.13 1.55
C TYR A 95 18.44 6.08 0.42
N VAL A 96 17.80 7.25 0.37
CA VAL A 96 18.04 8.30 -0.63
C VAL A 96 18.06 9.68 0.02
N GLU A 97 18.89 10.57 -0.51
CA GLU A 97 19.10 11.97 -0.09
C GLU A 97 18.01 12.90 -0.64
N VAL A 98 16.76 12.52 -0.40
CA VAL A 98 15.55 13.29 -0.76
C VAL A 98 14.87 13.90 0.47
N ALA A 99 15.39 13.64 1.67
CA ALA A 99 14.84 14.20 2.89
C ALA A 99 15.09 15.70 2.96
N ARG A 100 14.06 16.46 3.35
CA ARG A 100 14.22 17.86 3.69
C ARG A 100 15.10 17.96 4.95
N PRO A 101 16.18 18.77 4.96
CA PRO A 101 16.93 19.06 6.17
C PRO A 101 16.08 19.78 7.22
N ASP A 102 16.31 19.52 8.51
CA ASP A 102 15.56 20.14 9.61
C ASP A 102 15.73 21.67 9.66
N SER A 103 16.84 22.18 9.11
CA SER A 103 17.11 23.62 8.98
C SER A 103 16.23 24.32 7.93
N THR A 104 15.50 23.57 7.09
CA THR A 104 14.66 24.15 6.03
C THR A 104 13.23 24.41 6.55
N PRO A 105 12.71 25.64 6.43
CA PRO A 105 11.34 25.96 6.85
C PRO A 105 10.28 25.07 6.18
N ARG A 106 9.22 24.75 6.93
CA ARG A 106 8.07 24.01 6.38
C ARG A 106 7.32 24.86 5.35
N GLY A 107 6.82 24.22 4.29
CA GLY A 107 6.06 24.90 3.24
C GLY A 107 6.90 25.73 2.26
N GLY A 108 8.23 25.74 2.40
CA GLY A 108 9.11 26.41 1.44
C GLY A 108 9.07 25.74 0.06
N ARG A 109 8.97 26.57 -1.00
CA ARG A 109 9.00 26.11 -2.41
C ARG A 109 10.35 25.50 -2.80
N THR A 110 11.43 26.04 -2.23
CA THR A 110 12.80 25.62 -2.52
C THR A 110 13.33 24.80 -1.34
N VAL A 111 13.56 23.51 -1.58
CA VAL A 111 14.26 22.62 -0.65
C VAL A 111 15.72 22.55 -1.11
N PRO A 112 16.72 22.46 -0.20
CA PRO A 112 18.13 22.31 -0.58
C PRO A 112 18.35 21.22 -1.62
N LYS A 113 19.36 21.43 -2.48
CA LYS A 113 19.61 20.67 -3.71
C LYS A 113 19.56 19.15 -3.45
N GLN A 114 18.52 18.52 -3.97
CA GLN A 114 18.40 17.07 -4.05
C GLN A 114 19.51 16.52 -4.96
N VAL A 115 20.11 15.41 -4.60
CA VAL A 115 21.10 14.74 -5.45
C VAL A 115 20.36 14.13 -6.64
N ALA A 116 20.58 14.65 -7.84
CA ALA A 116 19.85 14.24 -9.05
C ALA A 116 19.86 12.71 -9.28
N GLY A 117 20.95 12.03 -8.90
CA GLY A 117 21.06 10.57 -9.01
C GLY A 117 20.10 9.78 -8.11
N ASP A 118 19.72 10.30 -6.95
CA ASP A 118 18.81 9.61 -6.02
C ASP A 118 17.36 9.64 -6.48
N LEU A 119 16.93 10.72 -7.13
CA LEU A 119 15.61 10.76 -7.77
C LEU A 119 15.53 9.76 -8.94
N VAL A 120 16.58 9.68 -9.77
CA VAL A 120 16.67 8.67 -10.83
C VAL A 120 16.60 7.25 -10.26
N ARG A 121 17.23 7.01 -9.09
CA ARG A 121 17.13 5.73 -8.37
C ARG A 121 15.71 5.44 -7.87
N VAL A 122 15.03 6.43 -7.30
CA VAL A 122 13.61 6.31 -6.89
C VAL A 122 12.73 5.99 -8.09
N GLU A 123 12.88 6.71 -9.21
CA GLU A 123 12.14 6.48 -10.44
C GLU A 123 12.37 5.07 -11.00
N LYS A 124 13.61 4.58 -10.96
CA LYS A 124 13.95 3.21 -11.35
C LYS A 124 13.18 2.18 -10.51
N PHE A 125 13.18 2.31 -9.18
CA PHE A 125 12.43 1.40 -8.32
C PHE A 125 10.91 1.54 -8.48
N GLN A 126 10.41 2.75 -8.75
CA GLN A 126 8.99 2.96 -9.06
C GLN A 126 8.57 2.24 -10.34
N ARG A 127 9.37 2.30 -11.42
CA ARG A 127 9.10 1.55 -12.66
C ARG A 127 9.07 0.06 -12.42
N ILE A 128 10.03 -0.47 -11.63
CA ILE A 128 10.05 -1.88 -11.26
C ILE A 128 8.82 -2.25 -10.44
N ALA A 129 8.46 -1.48 -9.40
CA ALA A 129 7.27 -1.74 -8.59
C ALA A 129 5.99 -1.75 -9.45
N ASN A 130 5.84 -0.81 -10.37
CA ASN A 130 4.69 -0.74 -11.28
C ASN A 130 4.60 -1.98 -12.20
N ALA A 131 5.73 -2.53 -12.63
CA ALA A 131 5.81 -3.75 -13.43
C ALA A 131 5.53 -5.02 -12.60
N MET A 132 5.86 -5.02 -11.30
CA MET A 132 5.68 -6.16 -10.40
C MET A 132 4.24 -6.24 -9.87
N ARG A 133 3.32 -6.54 -10.78
CA ARG A 133 1.90 -6.72 -10.50
C ARG A 133 1.32 -7.96 -11.17
N CYS A 134 0.33 -8.55 -10.54
CA CYS A 134 -0.49 -9.66 -10.98
C CYS A 134 -1.90 -9.42 -10.43
N ASP A 135 -2.91 -10.12 -10.94
CA ASP A 135 -4.33 -9.98 -10.57
C ASP A 135 -4.55 -9.67 -9.06
N LYS A 136 -4.02 -10.52 -8.17
CA LYS A 136 -4.20 -10.39 -6.72
C LYS A 136 -3.03 -9.73 -5.98
N VAL A 137 -1.92 -9.40 -6.64
CA VAL A 137 -0.73 -8.84 -5.96
C VAL A 137 -0.14 -7.68 -6.74
N ARG A 138 0.26 -6.63 -6.04
CA ARG A 138 1.07 -5.57 -6.66
C ARG A 138 2.13 -5.06 -5.70
N PHE A 139 3.15 -4.42 -6.26
CA PHE A 139 4.16 -3.75 -5.45
C PHE A 139 3.76 -2.30 -5.24
N ILE A 140 4.16 -1.75 -4.10
CA ILE A 140 4.10 -0.33 -3.80
C ILE A 140 5.48 0.15 -3.37
N LEU A 141 5.79 1.41 -3.69
CA LEU A 141 6.96 2.12 -3.18
C LEU A 141 6.48 3.14 -2.15
N GLN A 142 6.98 3.06 -0.93
CA GLN A 142 6.48 3.85 0.19
C GLN A 142 7.63 4.61 0.88
N PRO A 143 7.56 5.95 0.96
CA PRO A 143 8.51 6.74 1.75
C PRO A 143 8.19 6.66 3.25
N PHE A 144 9.22 6.50 4.08
CA PHE A 144 9.06 6.63 5.53
C PHE A 144 8.88 8.10 5.92
N LYS A 145 8.10 8.33 6.99
CA LYS A 145 7.87 9.65 7.59
C LYS A 145 9.17 10.22 8.14
N MET A 146 9.91 9.39 8.86
CA MET A 146 11.16 9.77 9.50
C MET A 146 12.32 9.72 8.51
N ALA A 147 13.16 10.77 8.56
CA ALA A 147 14.46 10.80 7.92
C ALA A 147 15.55 10.66 8.98
N SER A 148 16.70 10.10 8.61
CA SER A 148 17.87 9.98 9.48
C SER A 148 19.11 10.38 8.70
N GLY A 149 19.95 11.25 9.29
CA GLY A 149 21.19 11.72 8.65
C GLY A 149 20.99 12.33 7.26
N GLY A 150 19.90 13.08 7.05
CA GLY A 150 19.56 13.67 5.74
C GLY A 150 19.05 12.67 4.68
N LYS A 151 18.88 11.40 5.04
CA LYS A 151 18.39 10.35 4.15
C LYS A 151 16.97 9.94 4.52
N ARG A 152 16.17 9.61 3.51
CA ARG A 152 14.84 9.03 3.66
C ARG A 152 14.91 7.55 3.31
N ALA A 153 14.36 6.72 4.20
CA ALA A 153 14.11 5.32 3.89
C ALA A 153 12.91 5.20 2.94
N MET A 154 13.04 4.31 1.96
CA MET A 154 12.02 3.97 0.98
C MET A 154 11.84 2.46 1.02
N ASP A 155 10.62 2.00 1.26
CA ASP A 155 10.26 0.58 1.25
C ASP A 155 9.61 0.19 -0.07
N ILE A 156 10.02 -0.96 -0.59
CA ILE A 156 9.28 -1.69 -1.61
C ILE A 156 8.50 -2.78 -0.90
N CYS A 157 7.18 -2.73 -0.99
CA CYS A 157 6.29 -3.71 -0.35
C CYS A 157 5.52 -4.48 -1.41
N ALA A 158 5.31 -5.78 -1.19
CA ALA A 158 4.28 -6.54 -1.89
C ALA A 158 2.97 -6.44 -1.11
N VAL A 159 1.85 -6.28 -1.82
CA VAL A 159 0.50 -6.24 -1.25
C VAL A 159 -0.40 -7.26 -1.95
N ARG A 160 -1.04 -8.15 -1.19
CA ARG A 160 -2.15 -9.00 -1.63
C ARG A 160 -3.46 -8.24 -1.54
N ILE A 161 -4.01 -7.88 -2.69
CA ILE A 161 -5.18 -7.00 -2.81
C ILE A 161 -6.40 -7.60 -2.11
N ASP A 162 -6.74 -8.86 -2.39
CA ASP A 162 -7.92 -9.51 -1.79
C ASP A 162 -7.78 -9.70 -0.27
N LEU A 163 -6.57 -9.95 0.24
CA LEU A 163 -6.34 -10.06 1.70
C LEU A 163 -6.34 -8.68 2.37
N PHE A 164 -5.83 -7.68 1.68
CA PHE A 164 -5.84 -6.29 2.12
C PHE A 164 -7.27 -5.76 2.24
N GLU A 165 -8.11 -5.99 1.21
CA GLU A 165 -9.53 -5.66 1.21
C GLU A 165 -10.28 -6.34 2.36
N LYS A 166 -10.05 -7.65 2.55
CA LYS A 166 -10.63 -8.41 3.67
C LYS A 166 -10.19 -7.86 5.02
N MET A 167 -8.93 -7.47 5.16
CA MET A 167 -8.39 -6.89 6.38
C MET A 167 -9.04 -5.53 6.68
N LEU A 168 -9.20 -4.65 5.69
CA LEU A 168 -9.92 -3.38 5.86
C LEU A 168 -11.38 -3.60 6.25
N GLY A 169 -12.03 -4.60 5.65
CA GLY A 169 -13.40 -4.98 5.99
C GLY A 169 -13.54 -5.54 7.41
N ARG A 170 -12.59 -6.39 7.83
CA ARG A 170 -12.57 -7.00 9.16
C ARG A 170 -12.37 -5.96 10.27
N GLU A 171 -11.40 -5.06 10.09
CA GLU A 171 -11.05 -4.03 11.09
C GLU A 171 -11.70 -2.68 10.79
N ARG A 172 -12.94 -2.69 10.26
CA ARG A 172 -13.62 -1.49 9.75
C ARG A 172 -13.72 -0.35 10.76
N SER A 173 -13.88 -0.66 12.05
CA SER A 173 -13.98 0.35 13.12
C SER A 173 -12.68 1.14 13.31
N PHE A 174 -11.53 0.48 13.11
CA PHE A 174 -10.22 1.13 13.15
C PHE A 174 -10.00 1.93 11.87
N TRP A 175 -10.12 1.30 10.70
CA TRP A 175 -9.81 1.93 9.42
C TRP A 175 -10.79 3.04 8.99
N GLY A 176 -12.05 2.93 9.41
CA GLY A 176 -13.10 3.89 9.09
C GLY A 176 -12.85 5.30 9.66
N GLN A 177 -11.95 5.44 10.63
CA GLN A 177 -11.56 6.74 11.20
C GLN A 177 -10.91 7.67 10.17
N TRP A 178 -10.28 7.10 9.13
CA TRP A 178 -9.72 7.82 7.99
C TRP A 178 -10.62 7.80 6.75
N GLY A 179 -11.81 7.21 6.86
CA GLY A 179 -12.70 6.98 5.71
C GLY A 179 -12.24 5.87 4.77
N PHE A 180 -11.32 5.00 5.21
CA PHE A 180 -10.89 3.87 4.39
C PHE A 180 -11.97 2.80 4.29
N THR A 181 -12.08 2.25 3.08
CA THR A 181 -12.99 1.17 2.69
C THR A 181 -12.17 0.06 2.02
N PRO A 182 -12.72 -1.15 1.83
CA PRO A 182 -12.03 -2.19 1.08
C PRO A 182 -11.49 -1.72 -0.29
N GLU A 183 -12.22 -0.84 -0.99
CA GLU A 183 -11.81 -0.28 -2.29
C GLU A 183 -10.69 0.78 -2.21
N THR A 184 -10.24 1.14 -1.00
CA THR A 184 -9.18 2.15 -0.84
C THR A 184 -7.85 1.62 -1.35
N PRO A 185 -7.14 2.36 -2.22
CA PRO A 185 -5.87 1.90 -2.76
C PRO A 185 -4.80 1.69 -1.66
N PRO A 186 -4.07 0.55 -1.64
CA PRO A 186 -3.10 0.23 -0.59
C PRO A 186 -1.99 1.27 -0.38
N GLU A 187 -1.54 1.93 -1.43
CA GLU A 187 -0.55 3.02 -1.37
C GLU A 187 -1.07 4.22 -0.59
N THR A 188 -2.39 4.48 -0.62
CA THR A 188 -3.03 5.53 0.16
C THR A 188 -3.03 5.16 1.64
N VAL A 189 -3.52 3.96 1.98
CA VAL A 189 -3.59 3.49 3.37
C VAL A 189 -2.20 3.44 4.00
N ALA A 190 -1.25 2.78 3.33
CA ALA A 190 0.09 2.61 3.87
C ALA A 190 0.81 3.96 4.07
N SER A 191 0.63 4.90 3.14
CA SER A 191 1.19 6.26 3.27
C SER A 191 0.54 7.06 4.39
N VAL A 192 -0.79 7.00 4.58
CA VAL A 192 -1.44 7.72 5.68
C VAL A 192 -0.99 7.15 7.02
N ILE A 193 -1.01 5.82 7.19
CA ILE A 193 -0.60 5.16 8.44
C ILE A 193 0.86 5.41 8.78
N GLU A 194 1.75 5.48 7.79
CA GLU A 194 3.14 5.84 8.03
C GLU A 194 3.29 7.23 8.67
N TYR A 195 2.39 8.14 8.34
CA TYR A 195 2.42 9.52 8.81
C TYR A 195 1.61 9.76 10.09
N GLU A 196 0.88 8.75 10.57
CA GLU A 196 0.09 8.81 11.78
C GLU A 196 0.93 8.90 13.07
N GLN A 197 0.21 9.09 14.19
CA GLN A 197 0.80 9.02 15.53
C GLN A 197 1.25 7.60 15.88
N LYS A 198 2.19 7.50 16.82
CA LYS A 198 2.92 6.26 17.15
C LYS A 198 2.02 5.03 17.29
N TYR A 199 0.96 5.10 18.08
CA TYR A 199 0.13 3.93 18.40
C TYR A 199 -0.78 3.51 17.25
N ASP A 200 -1.37 4.47 16.54
CA ASP A 200 -2.19 4.18 15.35
C ASP A 200 -1.32 3.64 14.21
N ARG A 201 -0.11 4.20 14.05
CA ARG A 201 0.91 3.67 13.14
C ARG A 201 1.26 2.22 13.48
N TYR A 202 1.52 1.91 14.76
CA TYR A 202 1.85 0.55 15.20
C TYR A 202 0.70 -0.43 14.96
N ARG A 203 -0.53 -0.05 15.33
CA ARG A 203 -1.71 -0.88 15.11
C ARG A 203 -1.97 -1.10 13.62
N GLY A 204 -1.94 -0.03 12.84
CA GLY A 204 -2.14 -0.07 11.40
C GLY A 204 -1.13 -0.97 10.69
N TYR A 205 0.16 -0.86 11.01
CA TYR A 205 1.16 -1.77 10.46
C TYR A 205 0.97 -3.21 10.93
N GLY A 206 0.58 -3.43 12.19
CA GLY A 206 0.28 -4.77 12.68
C GLY A 206 -0.76 -5.48 11.83
N TYR A 207 -1.84 -4.79 11.49
CA TYR A 207 -2.87 -5.30 10.58
C TYR A 207 -2.41 -5.43 9.13
N LEU A 208 -1.70 -4.44 8.59
CA LEU A 208 -1.17 -4.50 7.22
C LEU A 208 -0.24 -5.71 7.03
N PHE A 209 0.61 -6.02 8.01
CA PHE A 209 1.49 -7.18 8.00
C PHE A 209 0.79 -8.49 8.39
N GLY A 210 -0.52 -8.46 8.68
CA GLY A 210 -1.35 -9.66 8.88
C GLY A 210 -1.18 -10.31 10.24
N TYR A 211 -0.75 -9.58 11.27
CA TYR A 211 -0.64 -10.14 12.62
C TYR A 211 -2.02 -10.33 13.27
N PRO A 212 -2.19 -11.35 14.12
CA PRO A 212 -3.44 -11.60 14.81
C PRO A 212 -3.74 -10.47 15.82
N GLU A 213 -5.03 -10.24 16.09
CA GLU A 213 -5.49 -9.11 16.91
C GLU A 213 -4.84 -9.09 18.30
N HIS A 214 -4.70 -10.25 18.94
CA HIS A 214 -4.08 -10.32 20.27
C HIS A 214 -2.62 -9.84 20.25
N ALA A 215 -1.86 -10.14 19.19
CA ALA A 215 -0.47 -9.74 19.06
C ALA A 215 -0.35 -8.25 18.75
N VAL A 216 -1.22 -7.72 17.88
CA VAL A 216 -1.30 -6.29 17.59
C VAL A 216 -1.64 -5.51 18.86
N THR A 217 -2.66 -5.94 19.59
CA THR A 217 -3.07 -5.30 20.85
C THR A 217 -1.97 -5.39 21.90
N PHE A 218 -1.35 -6.55 22.10
CA PHE A 218 -0.22 -6.67 23.04
C PHE A 218 0.91 -5.70 22.70
N PHE A 219 1.32 -5.62 21.43
CA PHE A 219 2.41 -4.75 21.00
C PHE A 219 2.10 -3.27 21.25
N VAL A 220 0.88 -2.83 20.93
CA VAL A 220 0.45 -1.43 21.11
C VAL A 220 0.35 -1.07 22.59
N GLU A 221 -0.24 -1.93 23.41
CA GLU A 221 -0.37 -1.68 24.86
C GLU A 221 0.97 -1.75 25.58
N ALA A 222 1.86 -2.66 25.18
CA ALA A 222 3.23 -2.72 25.68
C ALA A 222 3.98 -1.42 25.40
N ALA A 223 3.91 -0.90 24.16
CA ALA A 223 4.51 0.37 23.80
C ALA A 223 3.92 1.55 24.60
N ARG A 224 2.61 1.53 24.87
CA ARG A 224 1.96 2.57 25.68
C ARG A 224 2.37 2.51 27.15
N SER A 225 2.49 1.32 27.72
CA SER A 225 2.98 1.10 29.09
C SER A 225 4.42 1.59 29.25
N GLU A 226 5.28 1.30 28.28
CA GLU A 226 6.66 1.78 28.27
C GLU A 226 6.74 3.32 28.20
N ASP A 227 5.94 3.95 27.36
CA ASP A 227 5.94 5.40 27.22
C ASP A 227 5.41 6.11 28.47
N THR A 228 4.31 5.62 29.05
CA THR A 228 3.56 6.25 30.15
C THR A 228 4.12 5.91 31.53
N ALA A 229 4.40 4.63 31.79
CA ALA A 229 4.84 4.15 33.10
C ALA A 229 6.36 3.91 33.18
N LYS A 230 7.10 4.07 32.07
CA LYS A 230 8.54 3.74 31.96
C LYS A 230 8.85 2.29 32.37
N LYS A 231 7.86 1.41 32.25
CA LYS A 231 7.98 -0.02 32.58
C LYS A 231 8.23 -0.80 31.31
N PHE A 232 9.45 -1.34 31.18
CA PHE A 232 9.77 -2.28 30.12
C PHE A 232 8.86 -3.50 30.19
N VAL A 233 8.20 -3.84 29.08
CA VAL A 233 7.32 -5.01 29.02
C VAL A 233 8.10 -6.15 28.37
N VAL A 234 8.44 -7.15 29.18
CA VAL A 234 9.15 -8.34 28.69
C VAL A 234 8.23 -9.13 27.76
N ARG A 235 8.77 -9.54 26.62
CA ARG A 235 8.03 -10.21 25.53
C ARG A 235 8.81 -11.38 24.99
N ASP A 236 8.07 -12.36 24.49
CA ASP A 236 8.59 -13.43 23.64
C ASP A 236 8.21 -13.14 22.18
N PHE A 237 8.73 -13.94 21.25
CA PHE A 237 8.51 -13.77 19.82
C PHE A 237 7.98 -15.08 19.22
N PHE A 238 6.78 -15.03 18.63
CA PHE A 238 6.25 -16.14 17.87
C PHE A 238 6.71 -16.02 16.41
N GLN A 239 7.42 -17.04 15.92
CA GLN A 239 8.17 -16.97 14.67
C GLN A 239 7.74 -18.05 13.68
N MET A 240 7.62 -17.67 12.42
CA MET A 240 7.39 -18.56 11.30
C MET A 240 8.68 -18.65 10.46
N PRO A 241 9.16 -19.87 10.13
CA PRO A 241 10.35 -20.02 9.33
C PRO A 241 10.13 -19.53 7.90
N VAL A 242 11.20 -19.06 7.26
CA VAL A 242 11.26 -18.72 5.84
C VAL A 242 12.37 -19.55 5.17
N ALA A 243 12.61 -19.36 3.87
CA ALA A 243 13.65 -20.13 3.18
C ALA A 243 15.07 -19.68 3.55
N SER A 244 15.27 -18.38 3.79
CA SER A 244 16.56 -17.78 4.18
C SER A 244 16.95 -18.06 5.63
N GLY A 245 16.01 -18.43 6.50
CA GLY A 245 16.26 -18.58 7.92
C GLY A 245 15.03 -19.03 8.71
N ARG A 246 15.27 -19.54 9.94
CA ARG A 246 14.20 -19.99 10.84
C ARG A 246 13.60 -18.87 11.70
N GLU A 247 14.30 -17.75 11.81
CA GLU A 247 13.99 -16.67 12.74
C GLU A 247 14.14 -15.30 12.08
N GLY A 248 13.49 -14.28 12.65
CA GLY A 248 13.75 -12.86 12.33
C GLY A 248 13.05 -12.27 11.12
N HIS A 249 12.15 -13.01 10.45
CA HIS A 249 11.45 -12.55 9.25
C HIS A 249 9.95 -12.39 9.49
N PHE A 250 9.18 -13.49 9.51
CA PHE A 250 7.77 -13.44 9.87
C PHE A 250 7.62 -13.69 11.37
N VAL A 251 7.52 -12.61 12.13
CA VAL A 251 7.51 -12.64 13.60
C VAL A 251 6.53 -11.62 14.15
N TYR A 252 5.87 -11.95 15.26
CA TYR A 252 5.14 -11.00 16.08
C TYR A 252 5.45 -11.21 17.57
N ALA A 253 5.35 -10.12 18.32
CA ALA A 253 5.60 -10.10 19.75
C ALA A 253 4.39 -10.61 20.53
N VAL A 254 4.65 -11.39 21.57
CA VAL A 254 3.65 -11.94 22.48
C VAL A 254 4.10 -11.79 23.94
N PRO A 255 3.19 -11.89 24.93
CA PRO A 255 3.59 -11.85 26.34
C PRO A 255 4.66 -12.89 26.69
N LYS A 256 5.48 -12.62 27.69
CA LYS A 256 6.43 -13.62 28.18
C LYS A 256 5.71 -14.85 28.74
N GLY A 257 6.16 -16.04 28.35
CA GLY A 257 5.54 -17.31 28.72
C GLY A 257 4.23 -17.59 27.97
N TYR A 258 3.99 -16.90 26.86
CA TYR A 258 2.78 -17.07 26.05
C TYR A 258 2.63 -18.50 25.55
N THR A 259 1.43 -19.06 25.72
CA THR A 259 1.04 -20.32 25.11
C THR A 259 0.31 -20.03 23.81
N PRO A 260 0.81 -20.52 22.65
CA PRO A 260 0.19 -20.29 21.35
C PRO A 260 -1.28 -20.68 21.33
N GLN A 261 -2.11 -19.79 20.79
CA GLN A 261 -3.53 -20.03 20.59
C GLN A 261 -3.78 -20.81 19.28
N PRO A 262 -4.99 -21.37 19.09
CA PRO A 262 -5.32 -22.08 17.86
C PRO A 262 -5.07 -21.26 16.59
N GLU A 263 -5.25 -19.94 16.62
CA GLU A 263 -4.96 -19.06 15.49
C GLU A 263 -3.46 -18.96 15.16
N ASP A 264 -2.60 -18.91 16.18
CA ASP A 264 -1.13 -18.89 15.99
C ASP A 264 -0.65 -20.19 15.36
N LEU A 265 -1.17 -21.32 15.86
CA LEU A 265 -0.87 -22.64 15.34
C LEU A 265 -1.36 -22.81 13.91
N ALA A 266 -2.55 -22.27 13.57
CA ALA A 266 -3.05 -22.28 12.20
C ALA A 266 -2.17 -21.47 11.25
N VAL A 267 -1.70 -20.28 11.67
CA VAL A 267 -0.74 -19.47 10.91
C VAL A 267 0.56 -20.23 10.69
N GLN A 268 1.10 -20.87 11.74
CA GLN A 268 2.33 -21.65 11.67
C GLN A 268 2.20 -22.85 10.71
N GLN A 269 1.11 -23.62 10.81
CA GLN A 269 0.86 -24.76 9.93
C GLN A 269 0.73 -24.34 8.47
N GLN A 270 -0.01 -23.27 8.19
CA GLN A 270 -0.18 -22.76 6.85
C GLN A 270 1.14 -22.21 6.28
N ALA A 271 1.94 -21.50 7.08
CA ALA A 271 3.25 -21.02 6.68
C ALA A 271 4.19 -22.19 6.34
N ALA A 272 4.20 -23.25 7.15
CA ALA A 272 4.99 -24.45 6.90
C ALA A 272 4.60 -25.13 5.56
N LYS A 273 3.31 -25.23 5.26
CA LYS A 273 2.82 -25.79 3.99
C LYS A 273 3.32 -24.98 2.79
N ILE A 274 3.18 -23.65 2.84
CA ILE A 274 3.62 -22.74 1.79
C ILE A 274 5.14 -22.83 1.58
N LEU A 275 5.91 -22.83 2.67
CA LEU A 275 7.37 -22.91 2.62
C LEU A 275 7.82 -24.24 2.00
N ALA A 276 7.21 -25.36 2.39
CA ALA A 276 7.52 -26.67 1.84
C ALA A 276 7.28 -26.72 0.32
N GLU A 277 6.17 -26.16 -0.16
CA GLU A 277 5.88 -26.09 -1.59
C GLU A 277 6.90 -25.21 -2.34
N TYR A 278 7.27 -24.05 -1.76
CA TYR A 278 8.30 -23.19 -2.33
C TYR A 278 9.63 -23.92 -2.47
N GLN A 279 10.06 -24.63 -1.43
CA GLN A 279 11.33 -25.38 -1.42
C GLN A 279 11.39 -26.47 -2.49
N VAL A 280 10.25 -27.10 -2.82
CA VAL A 280 10.16 -28.09 -3.91
C VAL A 280 10.21 -27.43 -5.28
N ARG A 281 9.58 -26.25 -5.44
CA ARG A 281 9.52 -25.53 -6.72
C ARG A 281 10.84 -24.82 -7.06
N ARG A 282 11.46 -24.16 -6.08
CA ARG A 282 12.60 -23.25 -6.24
C ARG A 282 13.75 -23.81 -7.10
N PRO A 283 14.24 -25.07 -6.92
CA PRO A 283 15.37 -25.58 -7.68
C PRO A 283 15.15 -25.62 -9.20
N ARG A 284 13.90 -25.76 -9.66
CA ARG A 284 13.54 -25.83 -11.09
C ARG A 284 13.74 -24.49 -11.83
N TYR A 285 13.85 -23.41 -11.08
CA TYR A 285 13.94 -22.04 -11.59
C TYR A 285 15.32 -21.41 -11.41
N LEU A 286 16.29 -22.17 -10.91
CA LEU A 286 17.67 -21.70 -10.82
C LEU A 286 18.29 -21.63 -12.21
N ASN A 287 19.07 -20.58 -12.44
CA ASN A 287 19.99 -20.45 -13.54
C ASN A 287 21.30 -21.20 -13.21
N ALA A 288 22.18 -21.35 -14.21
CA ALA A 288 23.49 -21.97 -14.03
C ALA A 288 24.39 -21.23 -13.02
N ASP A 289 24.19 -19.92 -12.85
CA ASP A 289 24.89 -19.08 -11.86
C ASP A 289 24.20 -19.04 -10.49
N SER A 290 23.23 -19.92 -10.25
CA SER A 290 22.39 -19.98 -9.04
C SER A 290 21.47 -18.79 -8.80
N THR A 291 21.38 -17.82 -9.73
CA THR A 291 20.35 -16.79 -9.66
C THR A 291 18.97 -17.39 -9.95
N LEU A 292 17.93 -16.86 -9.30
CA LEU A 292 16.57 -17.37 -9.45
C LEU A 292 15.82 -16.62 -10.56
N ARG A 293 15.20 -17.35 -11.48
CA ARG A 293 14.20 -16.82 -12.42
C ARG A 293 12.88 -16.56 -11.71
N ALA A 294 12.89 -15.66 -10.73
CA ALA A 294 11.82 -15.49 -9.75
C ALA A 294 10.48 -15.06 -10.38
N ARG A 295 10.50 -14.20 -11.40
CA ARG A 295 9.29 -13.84 -12.17
C ARG A 295 8.67 -15.06 -12.84
N GLN A 296 9.49 -15.91 -13.44
CA GLN A 296 9.00 -17.13 -14.12
C GLN A 296 8.40 -18.11 -13.11
N LEU A 297 9.08 -18.32 -11.98
CA LEU A 297 8.58 -19.15 -10.87
C LEU A 297 7.18 -18.69 -10.45
N LEU A 298 7.00 -17.40 -10.18
CA LEU A 298 5.71 -16.87 -9.75
C LEU A 298 4.64 -16.98 -10.85
N ARG A 299 4.95 -16.66 -12.10
CA ARG A 299 3.98 -16.80 -13.20
C ARG A 299 3.48 -18.24 -13.33
N ASP A 300 4.37 -19.20 -13.24
CA ASP A 300 4.02 -20.61 -13.30
C ASP A 300 3.21 -21.04 -12.07
N TRP A 301 3.57 -20.58 -10.87
CA TRP A 301 2.81 -20.88 -9.66
C TRP A 301 1.37 -20.34 -9.72
N TYR A 302 1.20 -19.08 -10.16
CA TYR A 302 -0.13 -18.49 -10.32
C TYR A 302 -0.97 -19.18 -11.40
N ARG A 303 -0.33 -19.69 -12.45
CA ARG A 303 -1.01 -20.50 -13.47
C ARG A 303 -1.52 -21.82 -12.86
N ASP A 304 -0.69 -22.51 -12.09
CA ASP A 304 -1.04 -23.79 -11.45
C ASP A 304 -2.18 -23.61 -10.42
N MET A 305 -2.20 -22.48 -9.69
CA MET A 305 -3.29 -22.14 -8.78
C MET A 305 -4.62 -21.96 -9.52
N LYS A 306 -4.62 -21.24 -10.65
CA LYS A 306 -5.84 -21.05 -11.46
C LYS A 306 -6.39 -22.34 -12.05
N THR A 307 -5.56 -23.35 -12.26
CA THR A 307 -5.99 -24.67 -12.75
C THR A 307 -6.49 -25.61 -11.66
N SER A 308 -6.33 -25.23 -10.39
CA SER A 308 -6.72 -26.05 -9.23
C SER A 308 -8.03 -25.60 -8.58
N ASP A 309 -8.55 -24.44 -8.97
CA ASP A 309 -9.87 -23.89 -8.60
C ASP A 309 -10.96 -24.36 -9.59
#